data_AF-A0A6I3UUW1-F1
#
_entry.id   AF-A0A6I3UUW1-F1
#
_cell.length_a   1.000
_cell.length_b   1.000
_cell.length_c   1.000
_cell.angle_alpha   90.00
_cell.angle_beta   90.00
_cell.angle_gamma   90.00
#
_symmetry.space_group_name_H-M   'P 1'
#
loop_
_entity.id
_entity.type
_entity.pdbx_description
1 polymer ?
#
loop_
_entity_poly.entity_id
_entity_poly.type
_entity_poly.pdbx_seq_one_letter_code
_entity_poly.pdbx_strand_id
1 'polypeptide(L)'
;IADLLKPGRDFRDSFDAPVLRQDVLDIKDLVVGQKLEGVVRNVVDFGAFVDIGIHEDGLIHISHMSRKFIKHPSQVVSVGDLVSVWVKKIDT
;
A
#
# COMPACT_ATOMS: atom_id res chain seq x y z
N ILE A 1 36.82 23.78 -28.27
CA ILE A 1 35.91 23.97 -29.44
C ILE A 1 34.60 23.16 -29.31
N ALA A 2 34.48 22.19 -28.39
CA ALA A 2 33.27 21.35 -28.28
C ALA A 2 32.20 21.80 -27.25
N ASP A 3 32.35 22.97 -26.61
CA ASP A 3 31.47 23.40 -25.50
C ASP A 3 30.49 24.53 -25.90
N LEU A 4 30.50 24.95 -27.17
CA LEU A 4 29.78 26.15 -27.64
C LEU A 4 28.54 25.86 -28.51
N LEU A 5 28.14 24.58 -28.65
CA LEU A 5 27.18 24.15 -29.66
C LEU A 5 25.73 24.04 -29.17
N LYS A 6 25.42 24.41 -27.92
CA LYS A 6 24.05 24.32 -27.36
C LYS A 6 23.68 25.46 -26.40
N PRO A 7 23.61 26.73 -26.86
CA PRO A 7 23.00 27.79 -26.08
C PRO A 7 21.48 27.57 -26.08
N GLY A 8 20.97 26.97 -25.01
CA GLY A 8 19.55 26.61 -24.90
C GLY A 8 19.31 25.26 -24.24
N ARG A 9 20.22 24.77 -23.40
CA ARG A 9 19.92 23.65 -22.52
C ARG A 9 18.95 24.16 -21.46
N ASP A 10 17.66 24.09 -21.76
CA ASP A 10 16.64 24.21 -20.73
C ASP A 10 16.82 23.02 -19.79
N PHE A 11 17.24 23.29 -18.55
CA PHE A 11 17.45 22.27 -17.52
C PHE A 11 16.13 21.72 -16.97
N ARG A 12 14.98 22.13 -17.52
CA ARG A 12 13.66 21.68 -17.08
C ARG A 12 13.27 20.29 -17.57
N ASP A 13 13.99 19.69 -18.53
CA ASP A 13 13.77 18.30 -18.94
C ASP A 13 14.35 17.27 -17.95
N SER A 14 14.95 17.70 -16.83
CA SER A 14 15.46 16.81 -15.76
C SER A 14 14.55 16.74 -14.54
N PHE A 15 13.32 17.23 -14.63
CA PHE A 15 12.31 16.86 -13.67
C PHE A 15 11.65 15.59 -14.20
N ASP A 16 12.01 14.44 -13.62
CA ASP A 16 11.14 13.26 -13.68
C ASP A 16 9.72 13.76 -13.46
N ALA A 17 8.86 13.57 -14.47
CA ALA A 17 7.46 13.94 -14.34
C ALA A 17 6.98 13.36 -13.01
N PRO A 18 6.33 14.15 -12.14
CA PRO A 18 5.78 13.59 -10.92
C PRO A 18 4.87 12.47 -11.38
N VAL A 19 5.30 11.22 -11.14
CA VAL A 19 4.49 10.05 -11.44
C VAL A 19 3.21 10.35 -10.70
N LEU A 20 2.17 10.66 -11.46
CA LEU A 20 0.82 10.73 -10.94
C LEU A 20 0.61 9.32 -10.41
N ARG A 21 0.88 9.12 -9.13
CA ARG A 21 0.39 7.97 -8.38
C ARG A 21 -1.11 8.19 -8.33
N GLN A 22 -1.77 7.90 -9.44
CA GLN A 22 -3.14 7.46 -9.39
C GLN A 22 -3.03 6.07 -8.80
N ASP A 23 -3.09 6.04 -7.47
CA ASP A 23 -2.99 4.88 -6.60
C ASP A 23 -4.17 3.92 -6.87
N VAL A 24 -4.20 3.32 -8.04
CA VAL A 24 -4.94 2.10 -8.33
C VAL A 24 -3.86 1.06 -8.62
N LEU A 25 -3.32 0.49 -7.55
CA LEU A 25 -2.43 -0.65 -7.66
C LEU A 25 -3.27 -1.82 -8.17
N ASP A 26 -2.90 -2.38 -9.32
CA ASP A 26 -3.46 -3.66 -9.73
C ASP A 26 -2.83 -4.78 -8.89
N ILE A 27 -3.56 -5.88 -8.70
CA ILE A 27 -3.03 -7.08 -8.00
C ILE A 27 -1.69 -7.55 -8.58
N LYS A 28 -1.44 -7.26 -9.87
CA LYS A 28 -0.22 -7.65 -10.60
C LYS A 28 1.02 -6.86 -10.19
N ASP A 29 0.86 -5.65 -9.66
CA ASP A 29 1.96 -4.79 -9.24
C ASP A 29 2.33 -5.00 -7.76
N LEU A 30 1.54 -5.80 -7.04
CA LEU A 30 1.81 -6.14 -5.65
C LEU A 30 2.96 -7.14 -5.56
N VAL A 31 3.90 -6.85 -4.67
CA VAL A 31 5.03 -7.74 -4.37
C VAL A 31 4.86 -8.30 -2.97
N VAL A 32 5.05 -9.61 -2.81
CA VAL A 32 5.07 -10.24 -1.48
C VAL A 32 6.19 -9.62 -0.63
N GLY A 33 5.84 -9.18 0.58
CA GLY A 33 6.73 -8.44 1.46
C GLY A 33 6.73 -6.93 1.23
N GLN A 34 5.91 -6.40 0.32
CA GLN A 34 5.69 -4.96 0.21
C GLN A 34 4.90 -4.45 1.41
N LYS A 35 5.32 -3.30 1.94
CA LYS A 35 4.59 -2.55 2.96
C LYS A 35 3.62 -1.60 2.25
N LEU A 36 2.36 -1.64 2.66
CA LEU A 36 1.29 -0.78 2.16
C LEU A 36 0.59 -0.10 3.33
N GLU A 37 -0.06 1.01 3.05
CA GLU A 37 -0.96 1.68 3.98
C GLU A 37 -2.39 1.45 3.50
N GLY A 38 -3.28 1.13 4.43
CA GLY A 38 -4.68 0.89 4.12
C GLY A 38 -5.58 1.27 5.28
N VAL A 39 -6.87 1.36 4.99
CA VAL A 39 -7.89 1.75 5.97
C VAL A 39 -8.75 0.54 6.29
N VAL A 40 -8.99 0.30 7.58
CA VAL A 40 -9.86 -0.79 8.02
C VAL A 40 -11.31 -0.49 7.61
N ARG A 41 -11.86 -1.28 6.68
CA ARG A 41 -13.26 -1.18 6.24
C ARG A 41 -14.21 -1.88 7.21
N ASN A 42 -13.81 -3.04 7.70
CA ASN A 42 -14.65 -3.87 8.56
C ASN A 42 -13.81 -4.77 9.47
N VAL A 43 -14.34 -5.08 10.65
CA VAL A 43 -13.70 -5.98 11.62
C VAL A 43 -14.67 -7.11 11.94
N VAL A 44 -14.20 -8.35 11.89
CA VAL A 44 -14.97 -9.58 12.16
C VAL A 44 -14.25 -10.41 13.21
N ASP A 45 -14.92 -11.37 13.85
CA ASP A 45 -14.32 -12.10 15.00
C ASP A 45 -13.00 -12.83 14.67
N PHE A 46 -12.81 -13.26 13.42
CA PHE A 46 -11.62 -13.97 12.97
C PHE A 46 -10.58 -13.09 12.24
N GLY A 47 -10.85 -11.79 12.04
CA GLY A 47 -9.97 -10.93 11.25
C GLY A 47 -10.47 -9.51 10.98
N ALA A 48 -9.81 -8.81 10.07
CA ALA A 48 -10.22 -7.48 9.61
C ALA A 48 -9.97 -7.32 8.11
N PHE A 49 -10.85 -6.56 7.48
CA PHE A 49 -10.76 -6.18 6.08
C PHE A 49 -10.14 -4.79 5.99
N VAL A 50 -9.06 -4.70 5.22
CA VAL A 50 -8.31 -3.46 5.01
C VAL A 50 -8.32 -3.13 3.53
N ASP A 51 -8.80 -1.94 3.23
CA ASP A 51 -8.77 -1.34 1.90
C ASP A 51 -7.39 -0.69 1.68
N ILE A 52 -6.64 -1.23 0.73
CA ILE A 52 -5.29 -0.77 0.36
C ILE A 52 -5.29 0.03 -0.95
N GLY A 53 -6.46 0.44 -1.44
CA GLY A 53 -6.59 1.19 -2.70
C GLY A 53 -6.55 0.32 -3.96
N ILE A 54 -6.81 -0.98 -3.83
CA ILE A 54 -7.00 -1.89 -4.96
C ILE A 54 -8.49 -2.23 -5.10
N HIS A 55 -8.89 -2.91 -6.18
CA HIS A 55 -10.31 -3.28 -6.39
C HIS A 55 -10.85 -4.31 -5.37
N GLU A 56 -9.96 -5.01 -4.67
CA GLU A 56 -10.26 -6.04 -3.67
C GLU A 56 -9.77 -5.66 -2.26
N ASP A 57 -10.48 -6.14 -1.24
CA ASP A 57 -10.10 -5.91 0.15
C ASP A 57 -9.06 -6.94 0.63
N GLY A 58 -8.07 -6.48 1.39
CA GLY A 58 -7.11 -7.36 2.06
C GLY A 58 -7.67 -7.93 3.35
N LEU A 59 -7.75 -9.27 3.47
CA LEU A 59 -8.13 -9.94 4.71
C LEU A 59 -6.91 -10.19 5.60
N ILE A 60 -6.94 -9.65 6.82
CA ILE A 60 -5.96 -9.96 7.87
C ILE A 60 -6.57 -10.95 8.85
N HIS A 61 -5.99 -12.14 8.97
CA HIS A 61 -6.41 -13.12 9.97
C HIS A 61 -5.95 -12.69 11.37
N ILE A 62 -6.76 -12.97 12.40
CA ILE A 62 -6.47 -12.60 13.80
C ILE A 62 -5.10 -13.11 14.30
N SER A 63 -4.68 -14.29 13.83
CA SER A 63 -3.36 -14.87 14.14
C SER A 63 -2.16 -14.08 13.59
N HIS A 64 -2.40 -13.18 12.64
CA HIS A 64 -1.37 -12.33 12.04
C HIS A 64 -1.41 -10.89 12.55
N MET A 65 -2.47 -10.49 13.26
CA MET A 65 -2.56 -9.16 13.87
C MET A 65 -1.65 -9.01 15.10
N SER A 66 -1.42 -10.07 15.86
CA SER A 66 -0.57 -10.03 17.03
C SER A 66 0.07 -11.38 17.34
N ARG A 67 1.22 -11.31 18.00
CA ARG A 67 1.90 -12.47 18.60
C ARG A 67 1.25 -12.93 19.91
N LYS A 68 0.38 -12.12 20.50
CA LYS A 68 -0.34 -12.43 21.73
C LYS A 68 -1.76 -12.90 21.40
N PHE A 69 -2.31 -13.79 22.22
CA PHE A 69 -3.70 -14.20 22.10
C PHE A 69 -4.62 -13.00 22.41
N ILE A 70 -5.42 -12.61 21.43
CA ILE A 70 -6.43 -11.57 21.54
C ILE A 70 -7.78 -12.24 21.45
N LYS A 71 -8.70 -11.87 22.36
CA LYS A 71 -10.07 -12.39 22.35
C LYS A 71 -10.94 -11.75 21.29
N HIS A 72 -10.76 -10.45 21.03
CA HIS A 72 -11.54 -9.70 20.05
C HIS A 72 -10.64 -8.75 19.24
N PRO A 73 -10.64 -8.82 17.90
CA PRO A 73 -9.79 -7.98 17.05
C PRO A 73 -10.15 -6.49 17.15
N SER A 74 -11.38 -6.16 17.57
CA SER A 74 -11.82 -4.78 17.87
C SER A 74 -11.02 -4.10 18.98
N GLN A 75 -10.23 -4.83 19.76
CA GLN A 75 -9.32 -4.25 20.75
C GLN A 75 -8.00 -3.76 20.14
N VAL A 76 -7.68 -4.19 18.92
CA VAL A 76 -6.42 -3.89 18.23
C VAL A 76 -6.65 -2.92 17.08
N VAL A 77 -7.75 -3.09 16.34
CA VAL A 77 -8.09 -2.27 15.19
C VAL A 77 -9.55 -1.86 15.24
N SER A 78 -9.83 -0.61 14.88
CA SER A 78 -11.17 -0.07 14.72
C SER A 78 -11.48 0.19 13.25
N VAL A 79 -12.77 0.19 12.89
CA VAL A 79 -13.21 0.59 11.55
C VAL A 79 -12.84 2.05 11.31
N GLY A 80 -12.18 2.33 10.19
CA GLY A 80 -11.66 3.65 9.83
C GLY A 80 -10.22 3.91 10.27
N ASP A 81 -9.58 3.00 11.00
CA ASP A 81 -8.18 3.16 11.38
C ASP A 81 -7.26 3.01 10.17
N LEU A 82 -6.25 3.87 10.11
CA LEU A 82 -5.18 3.81 9.11
C LEU A 82 -4.07 2.90 9.62
N VAL A 83 -3.85 1.79 8.92
CA VAL A 83 -2.96 0.72 9.33
C VAL A 83 -1.88 0.45 8.28
N SER A 84 -0.67 0.18 8.75
CA SER A 84 0.43 -0.31 7.91
C SER A 84 0.36 -1.83 7.83
N VAL A 85 0.17 -2.37 6.62
CA VAL A 85 0.05 -3.81 6.35
C VAL A 85 1.19 -4.30 5.47
N TRP A 86 1.46 -5.60 5.53
CA TRP A 86 2.47 -6.25 4.71
C TRP A 86 1.83 -7.34 3.86
N VAL A 87 2.10 -7.34 2.56
CA VAL A 87 1.59 -8.36 1.64
C VAL A 87 2.25 -9.68 1.97
N LYS A 88 1.49 -10.66 2.46
CA LYS A 88 2.02 -11.97 2.83
C LYS A 88 1.93 -12.99 1.70
N LYS A 89 0.81 -12.96 0.98
CA LYS A 89 0.51 -13.87 -0.12
C LYS A 89 -0.49 -13.18 -1.03
N ILE A 90 -0.35 -13.43 -2.32
CA ILE A 90 -1.29 -13.02 -3.36
C ILE A 90 -1.80 -14.33 -3.97
N ASP A 91 -3.11 -14.54 -3.93
CA ASP A 91 -3.76 -15.63 -4.64
C ASP A 91 -4.33 -15.02 -5.93
N THR A 92 -3.70 -15.35 -7.06
CA THR A 92 -4.04 -14.89 -8.43
C THR A 92 -4.88 -15.95 -9.14
#